data_AF-A0A2E9CGY2-F1
#
_entry.id   AF-A0A2E9CGY2-F1
#
_cell.length_a   1.000
_cell.length_b   1.000
_cell.length_c   1.000
_cell.angle_alpha   90.00
_cell.angle_beta   90.00
_cell.angle_gamma   90.00
#
_symmetry.space_group_name_H-M   'P 1'
#
loop_
_entity.id
_entity.type
_entity.pdbx_description
1 polymer ?
#
loop_
_entity_poly.entity_id
_entity_poly.type
_entity_poly.pdbx_seq_one_letter_code
_entity_poly.pdbx_strand_id
1 'polypeptide(L)'
;MASTTQARNQRRILRWAQSSLCAGCGMPLPSPRRLARHHPDYPTFDHVTLRSAGGRRSLSNGLLKHLRCNQARGARPSTGCDAIWMTVVAARLAERPRSLKSIFKGGARNPGFPARKEKAAPVARSGPIVSSKVGGVRYRRRARP
;
A
#
# COMPACT_ATOMS: atom_id res chain seq x y z
N MET A 1 11.98 -12.77 15.37
CA MET A 1 11.15 -13.29 14.25
C MET A 1 9.82 -12.55 14.23
N ALA A 2 9.22 -12.27 13.06
CA ALA A 2 7.89 -11.64 13.01
C ALA A 2 6.82 -12.63 13.51
N SER A 3 5.86 -12.18 14.31
CA SER A 3 4.77 -13.05 14.77
C SER A 3 3.94 -13.56 13.59
N THR A 4 3.29 -14.72 13.75
CA THR A 4 2.43 -15.31 12.71
C THR A 4 1.32 -14.34 12.26
N THR A 5 0.80 -13.56 13.20
CA THR A 5 -0.16 -12.47 12.97
C THR A 5 0.45 -11.34 12.14
N GLN A 6 1.66 -10.88 12.49
CA GLN A 6 2.36 -9.83 11.74
C GLN A 6 2.63 -10.27 10.29
N ALA A 7 3.12 -11.50 10.09
CA ALA A 7 3.37 -12.05 8.77
C ALA A 7 2.09 -12.23 7.92
N ARG A 8 0.95 -12.51 8.57
CA ARG A 8 -0.37 -12.56 7.93
C ARG A 8 -0.84 -11.17 7.52
N ASN A 9 -0.72 -10.19 8.42
CA ASN A 9 -1.12 -8.80 8.15
C ASN A 9 -0.27 -8.16 7.04
N GLN A 10 1.04 -8.39 7.03
CA GLN A 10 1.92 -7.96 5.95
C GLN A 10 1.47 -8.48 4.59
N ARG A 11 1.15 -9.78 4.49
CA ARG A 11 0.63 -10.36 3.23
C ARG A 11 -0.70 -9.76 2.81
N ARG A 12 -1.60 -9.45 3.75
CA ARG A 12 -2.88 -8.77 3.43
C ARG A 12 -2.64 -7.35 2.88
N ILE A 13 -1.73 -6.60 3.49
CA ILE A 13 -1.37 -5.25 3.06
C ILE A 13 -0.73 -5.28 1.67
N LEU A 14 0.26 -6.14 1.45
CA LEU A 14 0.91 -6.29 0.15
C LEU A 14 -0.08 -6.73 -0.93
N ARG A 15 -1.01 -7.63 -0.60
CA ARG A 15 -2.05 -8.04 -1.55
C ARG A 15 -2.91 -6.86 -1.99
N TRP A 16 -3.33 -6.01 -1.05
CA TRP A 16 -4.06 -4.80 -1.39
C TRP A 16 -3.21 -3.85 -2.25
N ALA A 17 -1.95 -3.60 -1.85
CA ALA A 17 -1.05 -2.70 -2.55
C ALA A 17 -0.68 -3.20 -3.96
N GLN A 18 -0.70 -4.50 -4.20
CA GLN A 18 -0.43 -5.09 -5.50
C GLN A 18 -1.70 -5.36 -6.33
N SER A 19 -2.88 -4.88 -5.90
CA SER A 19 -4.17 -5.19 -6.55
C SER A 19 -4.42 -6.70 -6.72
N SER A 20 -3.93 -7.52 -5.79
CA SER A 20 -3.94 -8.98 -5.90
C SER A 20 -3.22 -9.53 -7.14
N LEU A 21 -2.21 -8.84 -7.67
CA LEU A 21 -1.37 -9.32 -8.78
C LEU A 21 -0.02 -9.83 -8.26
N CYS A 22 0.51 -10.84 -8.94
CA CYS A 22 1.83 -11.38 -8.68
C CYS A 22 2.90 -10.41 -9.19
N ALA A 23 3.88 -10.06 -8.35
CA ALA A 23 4.96 -9.18 -8.75
C ALA A 23 5.95 -9.82 -9.76
N GLY A 24 5.93 -11.15 -9.89
CA GLY A 24 6.82 -11.88 -10.80
C GLY A 24 6.28 -11.99 -12.23
N CYS A 25 5.00 -12.34 -12.38
CA CYS A 25 4.40 -12.64 -13.69
C CYS A 25 3.21 -11.74 -14.05
N GLY A 26 2.77 -10.83 -13.17
CA GLY A 26 1.61 -9.98 -13.38
C GLY A 26 0.24 -10.67 -13.24
N MET A 27 0.19 -12.00 -13.23
CA MET A 27 -1.06 -12.76 -13.14
C MET A 27 -1.73 -12.64 -11.76
N PRO A 28 -3.06 -12.83 -11.66
CA PRO A 28 -3.77 -12.78 -10.39
C PRO A 28 -3.23 -13.75 -9.34
N LEU A 29 -3.13 -13.28 -8.10
CA LEU A 29 -2.88 -14.12 -6.94
C LEU A 29 -4.22 -14.71 -6.49
N PRO A 30 -4.36 -16.04 -6.43
CA PRO A 30 -5.54 -16.71 -5.90
C PRO A 30 -5.60 -16.61 -4.36
N SER A 31 -6.81 -16.70 -3.81
CA SER A 31 -7.00 -16.63 -2.35
C SER A 31 -6.26 -17.78 -1.65
N PRO A 32 -5.43 -17.51 -0.63
CA PRO A 32 -4.68 -18.55 0.08
C PRO A 32 -5.57 -19.52 0.87
N ARG A 33 -6.86 -19.20 1.04
CA ARG A 33 -7.83 -20.11 1.66
C ARG A 33 -8.32 -21.20 0.71
N ARG A 34 -8.15 -20.99 -0.60
CA ARG A 34 -8.63 -21.90 -1.65
C ARG A 34 -7.54 -22.84 -2.18
N LEU A 35 -6.30 -22.71 -1.68
CA LEU A 35 -5.16 -23.47 -2.17
C LEU A 35 -4.37 -24.11 -1.03
N ALA A 36 -3.90 -25.32 -1.28
CA ALA A 36 -2.89 -25.94 -0.44
C ALA A 36 -1.58 -25.13 -0.48
N ARG A 37 -0.82 -25.16 0.62
CA ARG A 37 0.39 -24.34 0.78
C ARG A 37 1.51 -24.66 -0.23
N HIS A 38 1.55 -25.90 -0.71
CA HIS A 38 2.51 -26.37 -1.70
C HIS A 38 2.05 -26.12 -3.15
N HIS A 39 0.84 -25.58 -3.36
CA HIS A 39 0.33 -25.31 -4.70
C HIS A 39 1.24 -24.28 -5.40
N PRO A 40 1.59 -24.47 -6.69
CA PRO A 40 2.45 -23.54 -7.44
C PRO A 40 1.96 -22.09 -7.43
N ASP A 41 0.64 -21.88 -7.47
CA ASP A 41 0.03 -20.56 -7.41
C ASP A 41 -0.26 -20.04 -5.98
N TYR A 42 0.21 -20.75 -4.94
CA TYR A 42 0.03 -20.27 -3.57
C TYR A 42 0.76 -18.93 -3.39
N PRO A 43 0.11 -17.89 -2.84
CA PRO A 43 0.73 -16.57 -2.67
C PRO A 43 1.76 -16.58 -1.53
N THR A 44 3.01 -16.31 -1.88
CA THR A 44 4.17 -16.28 -0.98
C THR A 44 4.77 -14.88 -0.89
N PHE A 45 5.57 -14.65 0.16
CA PHE A 45 6.32 -13.40 0.35
C PHE A 45 7.72 -13.57 -0.23
N ASP A 46 8.07 -12.72 -1.18
CA ASP A 46 9.40 -12.60 -1.77
C ASP A 46 10.14 -11.41 -1.16
N HIS A 47 11.43 -11.57 -0.89
CA HIS A 47 12.28 -10.51 -0.34
C HIS A 47 13.02 -9.83 -1.48
N VAL A 48 12.81 -8.54 -1.70
CA VAL A 48 13.49 -7.80 -2.77
C VAL A 48 15.01 -7.79 -2.53
N THR A 49 15.42 -7.33 -1.36
CA THR A 49 16.75 -7.58 -0.79
C THR A 49 16.71 -8.95 -0.12
N LEU A 50 17.56 -9.87 -0.56
CA LEU A 50 17.60 -11.25 -0.05
C LEU A 50 17.83 -11.30 1.46
N ARG A 51 17.27 -12.32 2.11
CA ARG A 51 17.45 -12.53 3.55
C ARG A 51 18.92 -12.80 3.91
N SER A 52 19.64 -13.52 3.07
CA SER A 52 21.09 -13.76 3.22
C SER A 52 21.90 -12.47 3.13
N ALA A 53 21.43 -11.47 2.38
CA ALA A 53 22.04 -10.15 2.26
C ALA A 53 21.53 -9.15 3.32
N GLY A 54 20.95 -9.63 4.43
CA GLY A 54 20.43 -8.79 5.52
C GLY A 54 19.02 -8.23 5.29
N GLY A 55 18.35 -8.60 4.20
CA GLY A 55 17.00 -8.18 3.88
C GLY A 55 15.97 -8.64 4.92
N ARG A 56 15.32 -7.68 5.58
CA ARG A 56 14.30 -7.95 6.60
C ARG A 56 12.93 -8.24 5.97
N ARG A 57 12.09 -8.97 6.69
CA ARG A 57 10.68 -9.18 6.32
C ARG A 57 9.85 -7.94 6.68
N SER A 58 9.82 -6.96 5.79
CA SER A 58 9.06 -5.71 5.93
C SER A 58 8.21 -5.41 4.70
N LEU A 59 7.29 -4.45 4.81
CA LEU A 59 6.54 -3.95 3.65
C LEU A 59 7.43 -3.20 2.65
N SER A 60 8.54 -2.62 3.13
CA SER A 60 9.54 -1.92 2.31
C SER A 60 10.54 -2.86 1.63
N ASN A 61 10.47 -4.17 1.88
CA ASN A 61 11.36 -5.16 1.29
C ASN A 61 10.61 -6.41 0.82
N GLY A 62 9.29 -6.30 0.63
CA GLY A 62 8.41 -7.43 0.47
C GLY A 62 7.49 -7.27 -0.73
N LEU A 63 7.46 -8.29 -1.58
CA LEU A 63 6.48 -8.42 -2.66
C LEU A 63 5.75 -9.76 -2.52
N LEU A 64 4.51 -9.83 -2.99
CA LEU A 64 3.79 -11.09 -3.16
C LEU A 64 4.04 -11.66 -4.54
N LYS A 65 4.38 -12.96 -4.56
CA LYS A 65 4.55 -13.76 -5.77
C LYS A 65 3.87 -15.11 -5.60
N HIS A 66 3.51 -15.77 -6.69
CA HIS A 66 3.18 -17.20 -6.65
C HIS A 66 4.38 -18.00 -6.13
N LEU A 67 4.15 -19.15 -5.51
CA LEU A 67 5.20 -20.04 -5.04
C LEU A 67 6.18 -20.37 -6.17
N ARG A 68 5.68 -20.73 -7.37
CA ARG A 68 6.51 -21.01 -8.55
C ARG A 68 7.36 -19.82 -8.99
N CYS A 69 6.80 -18.60 -9.02
CA CYS A 69 7.53 -17.41 -9.44
C CYS A 69 8.61 -17.03 -8.42
N ASN A 70 8.31 -17.20 -7.13
CA ASN A 70 9.26 -16.94 -6.05
C ASN A 70 10.40 -17.97 -6.07
N GLN A 71 10.09 -19.25 -6.26
CA GLN A 71 11.08 -20.31 -6.44
C GLN A 71 11.95 -20.10 -7.69
N ALA A 72 11.32 -19.74 -8.81
CA ALA A 72 12.02 -19.45 -10.06
C ALA A 72 13.00 -18.28 -9.90
N ARG A 73 12.66 -17.25 -9.11
CA ARG A 73 13.60 -16.20 -8.73
C ARG A 73 14.77 -16.75 -7.91
N GLY A 74 14.45 -17.51 -6.86
CA GLY A 74 15.42 -18.10 -5.95
C GLY A 74 16.26 -17.02 -5.25
N ALA A 75 17.58 -17.24 -5.21
CA ALA A 75 18.55 -16.31 -4.62
C ALA A 75 19.10 -15.27 -5.61
N ARG A 76 18.47 -15.07 -6.77
CA ARG A 76 18.90 -14.06 -7.72
C ARG A 76 18.59 -12.65 -7.19
N PRO A 77 19.41 -11.63 -7.56
CA PRO A 77 19.11 -10.23 -7.26
C PRO A 77 17.71 -9.81 -7.74
N SER A 78 17.18 -8.75 -7.14
CA SER A 78 15.95 -8.14 -7.64
C SER A 78 16.14 -7.59 -9.05
N THR A 79 15.08 -7.69 -9.84
CA THR A 79 15.01 -7.21 -11.22
C THR A 79 14.45 -5.79 -11.28
N GLY A 80 14.52 -5.14 -12.45
CA GLY A 80 13.84 -3.86 -12.68
C GLY A 80 12.33 -3.93 -12.43
N CYS A 81 11.69 -5.06 -12.75
CA CYS A 81 10.27 -5.29 -12.46
C CYS A 81 9.99 -5.27 -10.96
N ASP A 82 10.88 -5.83 -10.14
CA ASP A 82 10.74 -5.80 -8.68
C ASP A 82 10.83 -4.36 -8.15
N ALA A 83 11.74 -3.55 -8.72
CA ALA A 83 11.87 -2.14 -8.36
C ALA A 83 10.61 -1.34 -8.71
N ILE A 84 10.04 -1.54 -9.90
CA ILE A 84 8.78 -0.92 -10.32
C ILE A 84 7.65 -1.32 -9.35
N TRP A 85 7.53 -2.60 -9.02
CA TRP A 85 6.54 -3.08 -8.05
C TRP A 85 6.72 -2.46 -6.67
N MET A 86 7.95 -2.30 -6.19
CA MET A 86 8.22 -1.63 -4.93
C MET A 86 7.77 -0.17 -4.95
N THR A 87 7.96 0.54 -6.06
CA THR A 87 7.47 1.91 -6.25
C THR A 87 5.95 1.98 -6.19
N VAL A 88 5.24 1.07 -6.88
CA VAL A 88 3.77 0.98 -6.84
C VAL A 88 3.27 0.67 -5.43
N VAL A 89 3.90 -0.29 -4.75
CA VAL A 89 3.55 -0.65 -3.36
C VAL A 89 3.77 0.54 -2.44
N ALA A 90 4.91 1.23 -2.53
CA ALA A 90 5.20 2.41 -1.73
C ALA A 90 4.16 3.52 -1.97
N ALA A 91 3.85 3.84 -3.23
CA ALA A 91 2.88 4.87 -3.60
C ALA A 91 1.49 4.57 -2.99
N ARG A 92 1.00 3.34 -3.12
CA ARG A 92 -0.32 2.96 -2.59
C ARG A 92 -0.35 2.92 -1.07
N LEU A 93 0.74 2.54 -0.41
CA LEU A 93 0.81 2.60 1.05
C LEU A 93 0.86 4.05 1.56
N ALA A 94 1.39 4.99 0.77
CA ALA A 94 1.40 6.42 1.09
C ALA A 94 -0.01 7.02 1.17
N GLU A 95 -0.93 6.56 0.33
CA GLU A 95 -2.35 6.98 0.35
C GLU A 95 -3.07 6.64 1.65
N ARG A 96 -2.50 5.73 2.48
CA ARG A 96 -3.03 5.32 3.79
C ARG A 96 -4.55 5.02 3.74
N PRO A 97 -4.98 4.06 2.92
CA PRO A 97 -6.39 3.79 2.71
C PRO A 97 -7.10 3.44 4.04
N ARG A 98 -8.29 4.02 4.25
CA ARG A 98 -9.11 3.76 5.46
C ARG A 98 -9.40 2.26 5.65
N SER A 99 -9.52 1.51 4.57
CA SER A 99 -9.76 0.05 4.56
C SER A 99 -8.65 -0.77 5.23
N LEU A 100 -7.42 -0.24 5.34
CA LEU A 100 -6.31 -0.90 6.01
C LEU A 100 -6.06 -0.41 7.44
N LYS A 101 -6.82 0.57 7.94
CA LYS A 101 -6.61 1.21 9.26
C LYS A 101 -6.59 0.21 10.41
N SER A 102 -7.49 -0.78 10.41
CA SER A 102 -7.55 -1.82 11.44
C SER A 102 -6.33 -2.75 11.40
N ILE A 103 -5.79 -3.02 10.20
CA ILE A 103 -4.63 -3.90 9.99
C ILE A 103 -3.34 -3.20 10.44
N PHE A 104 -3.23 -1.88 10.21
CA PHE A 104 -2.11 -1.08 10.72
C PHE A 104 -2.16 -0.90 12.24
N LYS A 105 -3.34 -0.72 12.84
CA LYS A 105 -3.52 -0.66 14.31
C LYS A 105 -3.09 -1.97 15.00
N GLY A 106 -3.25 -3.11 14.31
CA GLY A 106 -2.88 -4.45 14.78
C GLY A 106 -1.41 -4.86 14.60
N GLY A 107 -0.47 -3.90 14.55
CA GLY A 107 0.97 -4.20 14.67
C GLY A 107 1.77 -4.33 13.37
N ALA A 108 1.19 -4.05 12.20
CA ALA A 108 1.99 -3.80 11.00
C ALA A 108 2.59 -2.39 11.08
N ARG A 109 3.69 -2.23 11.82
CA ARG A 109 4.46 -0.96 11.81
C ARG A 109 4.89 -0.70 10.36
N ASN A 110 4.40 0.40 9.78
CA ASN A 110 4.84 0.89 8.49
C ASN A 110 6.21 1.56 8.72
N PRO A 111 7.35 0.96 8.30
CA PRO A 111 8.66 1.45 8.73
C PRO A 111 9.12 2.72 8.01
N GLY A 112 8.48 3.07 6.89
CA GLY A 112 9.04 4.04 5.94
C GLY A 112 8.25 5.33 5.77
N PHE A 113 7.13 5.51 6.47
CA PHE A 113 6.33 6.72 6.30
C PHE A 113 6.35 7.55 7.58
N PRO A 114 6.89 8.79 7.54
CA PRO A 114 6.78 9.69 8.68
C PRO A 114 5.31 9.80 9.13
N ALA A 115 5.12 10.07 10.42
CA ALA A 115 3.82 10.51 10.92
C ALA A 115 3.33 11.65 10.02
N ARG A 116 2.02 11.74 9.76
CA ARG A 116 1.42 12.83 8.99
C ARG A 116 1.63 14.17 9.75
N LYS A 117 2.84 14.73 9.70
CA LYS A 117 3.10 16.16 9.78
C LYS A 117 3.02 16.60 8.32
N GLU A 118 2.07 17.37 7.84
CA GLU A 118 1.19 18.35 8.47
C GLU A 118 -0.25 18.16 7.95
N LYS A 119 -1.22 18.73 8.65
CA LYS A 119 -2.49 19.06 8.00
C LYS A 119 -2.11 20.05 6.90
N ALA A 120 -2.30 19.69 5.62
CA ALA A 120 -2.31 20.71 4.58
C ALA A 120 -3.24 21.82 5.06
N ALA A 121 -2.70 23.02 5.24
CA ALA A 121 -3.49 24.18 5.60
C ALA A 121 -4.69 24.22 4.64
N PRO A 122 -5.91 24.47 5.13
CA PRO A 122 -7.02 24.66 4.21
C PRO A 122 -6.58 25.73 3.22
N VAL A 123 -6.61 25.42 1.92
CA VAL A 123 -6.39 26.41 0.87
C VAL A 123 -7.43 27.50 1.13
N ALA A 124 -6.97 28.62 1.69
CA ALA A 124 -7.79 29.79 1.87
C ALA A 124 -8.20 30.22 0.46
N ARG A 125 -9.43 29.91 0.07
CA ARG A 125 -10.05 30.53 -1.11
C ARG A 125 -10.35 31.98 -0.71
N SER A 126 -9.32 32.82 -0.75
CA SER A 126 -9.40 34.26 -0.55
C SER A 126 -10.19 34.87 -1.69
N GLY A 127 -11.47 35.10 -1.44
CA GLY A 127 -12.34 35.92 -2.28
C GLY A 127 -13.40 36.55 -1.39
N PRO A 128 -13.70 37.85 -1.54
CA PRO A 128 -14.71 38.53 -0.74
C PRO A 128 -16.08 37.87 -0.97
N ILE A 129 -16.76 37.51 0.11
CA ILE A 129 -18.16 37.09 0.08
C ILE A 129 -19.00 38.35 0.16
N VAL A 130 -19.62 38.74 -0.95
CA VAL A 130 -20.59 39.85 -0.94
C VAL A 130 -21.92 39.29 -0.43
N SER A 131 -22.42 39.87 0.65
CA SER A 131 -23.70 39.53 1.26
C SER A 131 -24.67 40.69 1.04
N SER A 132 -25.69 40.47 0.22
CA SER A 132 -26.73 41.47 -0.06
C SER A 132 -28.04 41.05 0.61
N LYS A 133 -28.80 42.01 1.15
CA LYS A 133 -30.12 41.79 1.75
C LYS A 133 -31.16 42.50 0.89
N VAL A 134 -32.09 41.73 0.31
CA VAL A 134 -33.22 42.26 -0.47
C VAL A 134 -34.49 41.66 0.13
N GLY A 135 -35.44 42.49 0.55
CA GLY A 135 -36.74 42.03 1.06
C GLY A 135 -36.67 41.04 2.23
N GLY A 136 -35.72 41.23 3.16
CA GLY A 136 -35.56 40.34 4.33
C GLY A 136 -34.77 39.05 4.08
N VAL A 137 -34.55 38.66 2.82
CA VAL A 137 -33.79 37.46 2.44
C VAL A 137 -32.31 37.82 2.22
N ARG A 138 -31.39 37.05 2.84
CA ARG A 138 -29.94 37.24 2.66
C ARG A 138 -29.42 36.34 1.53
N TYR A 139 -28.82 36.95 0.52
CA TYR A 139 -28.16 36.24 -0.58
C TYR A 139 -26.65 36.40 -0.45
N ARG A 140 -25.93 35.28 -0.45
CA ARG A 140 -24.46 35.25 -0.51
C ARG A 140 -24.04 34.75 -1.88
N ARG A 141 -23.37 35.58 -2.66
CA ARG A 141 -22.77 35.18 -3.95
C ARG A 141 -21.29 35.53 -3.96
N ARG A 142 -20.49 34.70 -4.62
CA ARG A 142 -19.07 34.97 -4.86
C ARG A 142 -18.98 35.99 -5.99
N ALA A 143 -18.23 37.07 -5.79
CA ALA A 143 -17.88 37.97 -6.88
C ALA A 143 -17.04 37.19 -7.92
N ARG A 144 -17.39 37.31 -9.20
CA ARG A 144 -16.53 36.85 -10.30
C ARG A 144 -15.44 37.90 -10.53
N PRO A 145 -14.23 37.48 -10.96
CA PRO A 145 -13.14 38.41 -11.26
C PRO A 145 -13.53 39.39 -12.37
#